data_AF-T1CKY0-F1
#
_entry.id   AF-T1CKY0-F1
#
_cell.length_a   1.000
_cell.length_b   1.000
_cell.length_c   1.000
_cell.angle_alpha   90.00
_cell.angle_beta   90.00
_cell.angle_gamma   90.00
#
_symmetry.space_group_name_H-M   'P 1'
#
loop_
_entity.id
_entity.type
_entity.pdbx_description
1 polymer ?
#
loop_
_entity_poly.entity_id
_entity_poly.type
_entity_poly.pdbx_seq_one_letter_code
_entity_poly.pdbx_strand_id
1 'polypeptide(L)' 'AYIYGPGGMPVEQLGPNGSVLYYLLDRQGSTIALTDESGHVLARYAYSAYGSLTCGPDPGPGLPQP' A
#
# COMPACT_ATOMS: atom_id res chain seq x y z
N ALA A 1 11.18 4.00 -7.79
CA ALA A 1 10.65 5.38 -7.71
C ALA A 1 9.24 5.32 -7.11
N TYR A 2 8.77 6.37 -6.43
CA TYR A 2 7.41 6.42 -5.88
C TYR A 2 6.64 7.56 -6.53
N ILE A 3 5.41 7.28 -6.95
CA ILE A 3 4.47 8.26 -7.49
C ILE A 3 3.47 8.55 -6.38
N TYR A 4 3.41 9.82 -6.00
CA TYR A 4 2.53 10.30 -4.93
C TYR A 4 1.28 10.92 -5.53
N GLY A 5 0.13 10.53 -4.98
CA GLY A 5 -1.15 11.16 -5.25
C GLY A 5 -1.33 12.46 -4.46
N PRO A 6 -2.47 13.14 -4.67
CA PRO A 6 -2.83 14.32 -3.89
C PRO A 6 -2.82 13.98 -2.38
N GLY A 7 -2.14 14.82 -1.58
CA GLY A 7 -1.94 14.57 -0.15
C GLY A 7 -0.61 13.88 0.20
N GLY A 8 0.28 13.64 -0.76
CA GLY A 8 1.60 13.07 -0.49
C GLY A 8 1.58 11.57 -0.18
N MET A 9 0.48 10.89 -0.54
CA MET A 9 0.33 9.45 -0.31
C MET A 9 0.85 8.66 -1.50
N PRO A 10 1.68 7.62 -1.30
CA PRO A 10 2.18 6.79 -2.39
C PRO A 10 1.02 6.03 -3.01
N VAL A 11 0.81 6.21 -4.31
CA VAL A 11 -0.22 5.50 -5.10
C VAL A 11 0.42 4.41 -5.94
N GLU A 12 1.64 4.66 -6.43
CA GLU A 12 2.37 3.71 -7.25
C GLU A 12 3.84 3.64 -6.84
N GLN A 13 4.41 2.45 -6.84
CA GLN A 13 5.84 2.24 -6.69
C GLN A 13 6.39 1.51 -7.90
N LEU A 14 7.39 2.13 -8.52
CA LEU A 14 8.20 1.53 -9.55
C LEU A 14 9.38 0.80 -8.91
N GLY A 15 9.39 -0.52 -9.04
CA GLY A 15 10.52 -1.37 -8.69
C GLY A 15 11.72 -1.13 -9.62
N PRO A 16 12.93 -1.51 -9.19
CA PRO A 16 14.15 -1.35 -9.98
C PRO A 16 14.16 -2.16 -11.28
N ASN A 17 13.30 -3.18 -11.40
CA ASN A 17 13.19 -4.05 -12.57
C ASN A 17 12.05 -3.62 -13.54
N GLY A 18 11.42 -2.46 -13.31
CA GLY A 18 10.26 -2.00 -14.08
C GLY A 18 8.91 -2.48 -13.55
N SER A 19 8.89 -3.35 -12.53
CA SER A 19 7.66 -3.83 -11.88
C SER A 19 6.89 -2.68 -11.26
N VAL A 20 5.58 -2.61 -11.52
CA VAL A 20 4.70 -1.59 -10.92
C VAL A 20 3.88 -2.19 -9.79
N LEU A 21 3.92 -1.54 -8.64
CA LEU A 21 3.08 -1.85 -7.49
C LEU A 21 2.08 -0.72 -7.28
N TYR A 22 0.80 -1.05 -7.21
CA TYR A 22 -0.28 -0.13 -6.91
C TYR A 22 -0.72 -0.26 -5.46
N TYR A 23 -0.82 0.89 -4.79
CA TYR A 23 -1.23 1.03 -3.40
C TYR A 23 -2.71 1.37 -3.33
N LEU A 24 -3.51 0.49 -2.72
CA LEU A 24 -4.92 0.74 -2.47
C LEU A 24 -5.06 1.32 -1.07
N LEU A 25 -5.48 2.57 -1.02
CA LEU A 25 -5.63 3.36 0.20
C LEU A 25 -7.10 3.41 0.62
N ASP A 26 -7.38 3.32 1.91
CA ASP A 26 -8.70 3.65 2.48
C ASP A 26 -8.94 5.17 2.44
N ARG A 27 -10.18 5.61 2.71
CA ARG A 27 -10.56 7.03 2.81
C ARG A 27 -9.68 7.83 3.77
N GLN A 28 -9.09 7.19 4.78
CA GLN A 28 -8.17 7.84 5.73
C GLN A 28 -6.71 7.88 5.26
N GLY A 29 -6.38 7.28 4.10
CA GLY A 29 -5.03 7.24 3.56
C GLY A 29 -4.20 6.02 3.98
N SER A 30 -4.81 5.02 4.62
CA SER A 30 -4.12 3.80 5.04
C SER A 30 -4.06 2.76 3.93
N THR A 31 -2.91 2.13 3.71
CA THR A 31 -2.75 1.10 2.66
C THR A 31 -3.42 -0.21 3.06
N ILE A 32 -4.58 -0.52 2.47
CA ILE A 32 -5.35 -1.75 2.75
C ILE A 32 -5.04 -2.90 1.78
N ALA A 33 -4.45 -2.63 0.62
CA ALA A 33 -4.01 -3.67 -0.30
C ALA A 33 -2.90 -3.18 -1.25
N LEU A 34 -2.15 -4.15 -1.78
CA LEU A 34 -1.15 -3.95 -2.82
C LEU A 34 -1.50 -4.83 -4.01
N THR A 35 -1.49 -4.26 -5.21
CA THR A 35 -1.66 -5.01 -6.46
C THR A 35 -0.50 -4.80 -7.40
N ASP A 36 -0.19 -5.81 -8.19
CA ASP A 36 0.76 -5.74 -9.29
C ASP A 36 0.14 -5.06 -10.53
N GLU A 37 0.96 -4.73 -11.53
CA GLU A 37 0.54 -4.19 -12.84
C GLU A 37 -0.53 -5.05 -13.55
N SER A 38 -0.53 -6.35 -13.31
CA SER A 38 -1.52 -7.31 -13.82
C SER A 38 -2.87 -7.30 -13.08
N GLY A 39 -3.01 -6.50 -12.02
CA GLY A 39 -4.17 -6.49 -11.14
C GLY A 39 -4.19 -7.64 -10.11
N HIS A 40 -3.09 -8.40 -9.99
CA HIS A 40 -2.96 -9.44 -9.00
C HIS A 40 -2.74 -8.85 -7.61
N VAL A 41 -3.53 -9.26 -6.62
CA VAL A 41 -3.37 -8.79 -5.23
C VAL A 41 -2.19 -9.50 -4.57
N LEU A 42 -1.11 -8.77 -4.34
CA LEU A 42 0.10 -9.27 -3.71
C LEU A 42 -0.02 -9.32 -2.19
N ALA A 43 -0.71 -8.33 -1.60
CA ALA A 43 -0.94 -8.26 -0.17
C ALA A 43 -2.27 -7.59 0.15
N ARG A 44 -2.86 -7.99 1.27
CA ARG A 44 -4.00 -7.32 1.89
C ARG A 44 -3.68 -7.07 3.35
N TYR A 45 -4.06 -5.89 3.83
CA TYR A 45 -3.86 -5.46 5.20
C TYR A 45 -5.22 -5.09 5.80
N ALA A 46 -5.50 -5.65 6.96
CA ALA A 46 -6.61 -5.21 7.80
C ALA A 46 -6.02 -4.50 9.01
N TYR A 47 -6.53 -3.31 9.32
CA TYR A 47 -6.15 -2.55 10.50
C TYR A 47 -7.35 -2.44 11.44
N SER A 48 -7.08 -2.41 12.74
CA SER A 48 -8.07 -2.11 13.76
C SER A 48 -8.43 -0.61 13.71
N ALA A 49 -9.50 -0.22 14.41
CA ALA A 49 -9.89 1.19 14.53
C ALA A 49 -8.80 2.09 15.15
N TYR A 50 -7.78 1.50 15.79
CA TYR A 50 -6.63 2.18 16.37
C TYR A 50 -5.36 2.08 15.51
N GLY A 51 -5.50 1.62 14.26
CA GLY A 51 -4.39 1.54 13.31
C GLY A 51 -3.45 0.34 13.48
N SER A 52 -3.75 -0.57 14.41
CA SER A 52 -2.94 -1.78 14.58
C SER A 52 -3.26 -2.81 13.51
N LEU A 53 -2.24 -3.33 12.83
CA LEU A 53 -2.40 -4.42 11.87
C LEU A 53 -3.03 -5.63 12.56
N THR A 54 -4.16 -6.07 12.02
CA THR A 54 -4.94 -7.22 12.51
C THR A 54 -4.82 -8.42 11.59
N CYS A 55 -4.55 -8.22 10.29
CA CYS A 55 -4.34 -9.30 9.33
C CYS A 55 -3.50 -8.79 8.15
N GLY A 56 -2.56 -9.61 7.68
CA GLY A 56 -1.72 -9.31 6.52
C GLY A 56 -0.28 -9.74 6.72
N PRO A 57 0.55 -9.66 5.66
CA PRO A 57 1.99 -9.77 5.82
C PRO A 57 2.51 -8.62 6.67
N ASP A 58 3.69 -8.79 7.28
CA ASP A 58 4.35 -7.69 7.99
C ASP A 58 4.46 -6.48 7.06
N PRO A 59 3.94 -5.31 7.45
CA PRO A 59 3.89 -4.14 6.58
C PRO A 59 5.28 -3.59 6.27
N GLY A 60 6.31 -3.98 7.05
CA GLY A 60 7.66 -3.47 6.89
C GLY A 60 7.78 -1.96 7.14
N PRO A 61 9.01 -1.47 7.29
CA PRO A 61 9.26 -0.04 7.32
C PRO A 61 9.06 0.54 5.91
N GLY A 62 8.00 1.31 5.71
CA GLY A 62 7.76 2.03 4.45
C GLY A 62 6.31 2.08 4.01
N LEU A 63 5.42 1.26 4.57
CA LEU A 63 3.99 1.43 4.33
C LEU A 63 3.46 2.61 5.15
N PRO A 64 2.69 3.52 4.53
CA PRO A 64 1.95 4.52 5.27
C PRO A 64 0.89 3.79 6.12
N GLN A 65 1.12 3.80 7.43
CA GLN A 65 0.18 3.33 8.44
C GLN A 65 -0.82 4.47 8.74
N PRO A 66 -2.06 4.16 9.16
CA PRO A 66 -2.99 5.14 9.72
C PRO A 66 -2.38 6.00 10.84
#